data_AF-A0A4Q0VTE7-F1
#
_entry.id   AF-A0A4Q0VTE7-F1
#
_cell.length_a   1.000
_cell.length_b   1.000
_cell.length_c   1.000
_cell.angle_alpha   90.00
_cell.angle_beta   90.00
_cell.angle_gamma   90.00
#
_symmetry.space_group_name_H-M   'P 1'
#
loop_
_entity.id
_entity.type
_entity.pdbx_description
1 polymer ?
#
loop_
_entity_poly.entity_id
_entity_poly.type
_entity_poly.pdbx_seq_one_letter_code
_entity_poly.pdbx_strand_id
1 'polypeptide(L)' 'MERDGQQEDYLQQIEELREKMIATALMYGINHPKVLWYSQKIDEKHNCILKQKV' A
#
# COMPACT_ATOMS: atom_id res chain seq x y z
N MET A 1 9.80 -21.85 9.83
CA MET A 1 8.94 -21.65 8.65
C MET A 1 7.97 -20.48 8.92
N GLU A 2 8.48 -19.32 9.37
CA GLU A 2 7.63 -18.19 9.80
C GLU A 2 7.83 -16.93 8.93
N ARG A 3 8.87 -16.90 8.09
CA ARG A 3 9.22 -15.72 7.27
C ARG A 3 8.34 -15.55 6.03
N ASP A 4 7.75 -16.63 5.53
CA ASP A 4 6.96 -16.60 4.29
C ASP A 4 5.55 -16.03 4.53
N GLY A 5 4.90 -16.39 5.64
CA GLY A 5 3.56 -15.89 5.98
C GLY A 5 3.52 -14.38 6.30
N GLN A 6 4.57 -13.82 6.89
CA GLN A 6 4.65 -12.38 7.16
C GLN A 6 4.81 -11.55 5.88
N GLN A 7 5.45 -12.12 4.85
CA GLN A 7 5.64 -11.45 3.57
C GLN A 7 4.36 -11.44 2.74
N GLU A 8 3.56 -12.52 2.80
CA GLU A 8 2.25 -12.61 2.14
C GLU A 8 1.23 -11.64 2.74
N ASP A 9 1.13 -11.56 4.08
CA ASP A 9 0.21 -10.62 4.76
C ASP A 9 0.52 -9.15 4.41
N TYR A 10 1.80 -8.82 4.32
CA TYR A 10 2.23 -7.51 3.88
C TYR A 10 1.84 -7.19 2.43
N LEU A 11 2.12 -8.12 1.51
CA LEU A 11 1.79 -7.94 0.10
C LEU A 11 0.28 -7.74 -0.07
N GLN A 12 -0.52 -8.49 0.70
CA GLN A 12 -1.97 -8.32 0.75
C GLN A 12 -2.36 -6.92 1.23
N GLN A 13 -1.79 -6.43 2.33
CA GLN A 13 -2.09 -5.09 2.84
C GLN A 13 -1.73 -3.96 1.86
N ILE A 14 -0.66 -4.12 1.08
CA ILE A 14 -0.30 -3.16 0.03
C ILE A 14 -1.25 -3.25 -1.15
N GLU A 15 -1.61 -4.46 -1.55
CA GLU A 15 -2.53 -4.68 -2.67
C GLU A 15 -3.91 -4.09 -2.38
N GLU A 16 -4.43 -4.25 -1.15
CA GLU A 16 -5.69 -3.62 -0.72
C GLU A 16 -5.64 -2.08 -0.81
N LEU A 17 -4.50 -1.47 -0.44
CA LEU A 17 -4.33 -0.02 -0.56
C LEU A 17 -4.24 0.41 -2.02
N ARG A 18 -3.59 -0.39 -2.86
CA ARG A 18 -3.48 -0.15 -4.31
C ARG A 18 -4.86 -0.21 -4.98
N GLU A 19 -5.67 -1.21 -4.67
CA GLU A 19 -7.03 -1.33 -5.18
C GLU A 19 -7.89 -0.12 -4.80
N LYS A 20 -7.83 0.31 -3.52
CA LYS A 20 -8.54 1.51 -3.04
C LYS A 20 -8.07 2.78 -3.75
N MET A 21 -6.77 2.91 -4.02
CA MET A 21 -6.21 4.02 -4.77
C MET A 21 -6.75 4.05 -6.20
N ILE A 22 -6.71 2.91 -6.91
CA ILE A 22 -7.20 2.78 -8.28
C ILE A 22 -8.70 3.07 -8.35
N ALA A 23 -9.50 2.47 -7.48
CA ALA A 23 -10.95 2.71 -7.43
C ALA A 23 -11.27 4.20 -7.19
N THR A 24 -10.51 4.86 -6.32
CA THR A 24 -10.65 6.30 -6.05
C THR A 24 -10.26 7.15 -7.26
N ALA A 25 -9.18 6.79 -7.95
CA ALA A 25 -8.75 7.49 -9.16
C ALA A 25 -9.74 7.31 -10.32
N LEU A 26 -10.34 6.12 -10.45
CA LEU A 26 -11.40 5.85 -11.43
C LEU A 26 -12.68 6.63 -11.13
N MET A 27 -13.04 6.77 -9.85
CA MET A 27 -14.28 7.43 -9.43
C MET A 27 -14.18 8.97 -9.40
N TYR A 28 -13.06 9.51 -8.91
CA TYR A 28 -12.92 10.95 -8.66
C TYR A 28 -11.81 11.63 -9.48
N GLY A 29 -11.09 10.87 -10.30
CA GLY A 29 -9.93 11.33 -11.05
C GLY A 29 -8.61 11.20 -10.27
N ILE A 30 -7.52 11.09 -11.02
CA ILE A 30 -6.16 10.85 -10.48
C ILE A 30 -5.65 11.98 -9.56
N ASN A 31 -6.14 13.21 -9.78
CA ASN A 31 -5.75 14.38 -8.99
C ASN A 31 -6.52 14.52 -7.66
N HIS A 32 -7.43 13.59 -7.36
CA HIS A 32 -8.21 13.65 -6.14
C HIS A 32 -7.29 13.45 -4.91
N PRO A 33 -7.41 14.26 -3.84
CA PRO A 33 -6.49 14.22 -2.70
C PRO A 33 -6.41 12.85 -1.99
N LYS A 34 -7.50 12.06 -2.05
CA LYS A 34 -7.47 10.68 -1.52
C LYS A 34 -6.53 9.75 -2.30
N VAL A 35 -6.32 9.97 -3.59
CA VAL A 35 -5.36 9.17 -4.39
C VAL A 35 -3.94 9.42 -3.88
N LEU A 36 -3.58 10.68 -3.64
CA LEU A 36 -2.30 11.05 -3.02
C LEU A 36 -2.16 10.43 -1.62
N TRP A 37 -3.23 10.49 -0.81
CA TRP A 37 -3.23 9.89 0.52
C TRP A 37 -2.97 8.39 0.49
N TYR A 38 -3.62 7.64 -0.41
CA TYR A 38 -3.37 6.20 -0.56
C TYR A 38 -1.93 5.92 -1.03
N SER A 39 -1.40 6.70 -1.97
CA SER A 39 -0.01 6.59 -2.43
C SER A 39 0.98 6.78 -1.26
N GLN A 40 0.77 7.79 -0.42
CA GLN A 40 1.59 8.02 0.78
C GLN A 40 1.50 6.86 1.77
N LYS A 41 0.31 6.29 1.99
CA LYS A 41 0.14 5.14 2.89
C LYS A 41 0.84 3.88 2.38
N ILE A 42 0.83 3.65 1.08
CA ILE A 42 1.57 2.55 0.45
C ILE A 42 3.08 2.74 0.66
N ASP A 43 3.58 3.96 0.45
CA ASP A 43 5.00 4.28 0.64
C ASP A 43 5.45 4.16 2.10
N GLU A 44 4.65 4.68 3.05
CA GLU A 44 4.89 4.53 4.48
C GLU A 44 5.01 3.05 4.88
N LYS A 45 4.09 2.20 4.41
CA LYS A 45 4.13 0.75 4.69
C LYS A 45 5.36 0.09 4.08
N HIS A 46 5.69 0.41 2.83
CA HIS A 46 6.93 -0.06 2.19
C HIS A 46 8.17 0.31 3.01
N ASN A 47 8.28 1.58 3.41
CA ASN A 47 9.42 2.09 4.15
C ASN A 47 9.53 1.47 5.55
N CYS A 48 8.42 1.20 6.23
CA CYS A 48 8.42 0.50 7.52
C CYS A 48 9.02 -0.90 7.41
N ILE A 49 8.75 -1.63 6.32
CA ILE A 49 9.32 -2.96 6.12
C ILE A 49 10.78 -2.91 5.73
N LEU A 50 11.15 -2.00 4.84
CA LEU A 50 12.55 -1.82 4.47
C LEU A 50 13.40 -1.53 5.70
N LYS A 51 12.92 -0.68 6.61
CA LYS A 51 13.58 -0.38 7.89
C LYS A 51 13.64 -1.57 8.86
N GLN A 52 12.70 -2.52 8.79
CA GLN A 52 12.73 -3.75 9.61
C GLN A 52 13.68 -4.82 9.05
N LYS A 53 14.12 -4.68 7.79
CA LYS A 53 15.08 -5.59 7.13
C LYS A 53 16.55 -5.11 7.23
N VAL A 54 16.83 -4.00 7.92
CA VAL A 54 18.17 -3.46 8.23
C VAL A 54 18.50 -3.73 9.68
#